data_AF-A0AAW2Y0R2-F1
#
_entry.id   AF-A0AAW2Y0R2-F1
#
_cell.length_a   1.000
_cell.length_b   1.000
_cell.length_c   1.000
_cell.angle_alpha   90.00
_cell.angle_beta   90.00
_cell.angle_gamma   90.00
#
_symmetry.space_group_name_H-M   'P 1'
#
loop_
_entity.id
_entity.type
_entity.pdbx_description
1 polymer ?
#
loop_
_entity_poly.entity_id
_entity_poly.type
_entity_poly.pdbx_seq_one_letter_code
_entity_poly.pdbx_strand_id
1 'polypeptide(L)'
;MEQEGNSVESNLEKSKTTSSDSKEGCDPPRAACNYCGEDYAADRHNNDFAKSETENDIAFGKMKKLDIEGIRKSLAKMVLLDELPFKMVEGEGFRAYSQVLEPRFVVSSRITVARDCMKLYVEEKKALKKLLKSQRVCLTTDTWTSIQNLNYMCLTAHWIDDSWKLQKRILNFLVLRITKEPQ
;
A
#
# COMPACT_ATOMS: atom_id res chain seq x y z
N MET A 1 33.65 61.35 -14.16
CA MET A 1 32.46 60.93 -13.38
C MET A 1 32.97 60.02 -12.28
N GLU A 2 33.78 60.48 -11.31
CA GLU A 2 33.41 61.39 -10.20
C GLU A 2 32.11 60.91 -9.54
N GLN A 3 32.11 60.23 -8.37
CA GLN A 3 32.30 60.74 -6.98
C GLN A 3 31.38 61.95 -6.71
N GLU A 4 30.62 62.13 -5.63
CA GLU A 4 30.56 61.70 -4.21
C GLU A 4 29.05 61.71 -3.79
N GLY A 5 28.57 61.29 -2.63
CA GLY A 5 28.83 61.87 -1.31
C GLY A 5 27.52 62.20 -0.57
N ASN A 6 27.19 61.36 0.40
CA ASN A 6 26.70 61.63 1.78
C ASN A 6 25.70 62.76 2.14
N SER A 7 24.81 62.38 3.08
CA SER A 7 24.36 63.11 4.28
C SER A 7 23.07 63.95 4.32
N VAL A 8 22.19 63.46 5.21
CA VAL A 8 21.59 64.14 6.39
C VAL A 8 20.41 65.09 6.19
N GLU A 9 19.32 64.66 6.84
CA GLU A 9 18.21 65.37 7.49
C GLU A 9 18.08 66.90 7.38
N SER A 10 16.84 67.34 7.16
CA SER A 10 16.32 68.53 7.85
C SER A 10 14.79 68.46 8.05
N ASN A 11 14.47 68.12 9.31
CA ASN A 11 13.30 68.34 10.16
C ASN A 11 12.24 69.44 9.85
N LEU A 12 11.08 69.20 10.51
CA LEU A 12 10.18 70.15 11.22
C LEU A 12 9.13 70.90 10.38
N GLU A 13 7.83 70.98 10.70
CA GLU A 13 7.16 71.15 12.00
C GLU A 13 5.70 70.62 12.06
N LYS A 14 5.33 70.04 13.23
CA LYS A 14 4.17 70.32 14.12
C LYS A 14 2.84 70.76 13.46
N SER A 15 1.63 70.34 13.85
CA SER A 15 1.07 69.82 15.10
C SER A 15 -0.45 69.64 14.90
N LYS A 16 -1.07 68.63 15.51
CA LYS A 16 -2.13 68.82 16.53
C LYS A 16 -2.72 67.49 16.99
N THR A 17 -2.68 67.35 18.31
CA THR A 17 -3.28 66.38 19.20
C THR A 17 -4.80 66.38 19.15
N THR A 18 -5.42 65.20 19.21
CA THR A 18 -6.58 64.93 20.08
C THR A 18 -6.48 63.51 20.64
N SER A 19 -6.42 63.44 21.96
CA SER A 19 -6.40 62.24 22.80
C SER A 19 -7.77 61.55 22.86
N SER A 20 -7.77 60.22 22.86
CA SER A 20 -8.67 59.42 23.72
C SER A 20 -8.10 58.01 23.90
N ASP A 21 -7.83 57.66 25.15
CA ASP A 21 -7.35 56.38 25.65
C ASP A 21 -8.16 55.17 25.17
N SER A 22 -7.47 54.12 24.70
CA SER A 22 -7.92 52.73 24.86
C SER A 22 -6.73 51.76 24.77
N LYS A 23 -6.39 51.23 25.94
CA LYS A 23 -5.47 50.14 26.31
C LYS A 23 -4.92 49.26 25.17
N GLU A 24 -3.59 49.20 25.10
CA GLU A 24 -2.81 48.15 24.45
C GLU A 24 -3.28 46.75 24.90
N GLY A 25 -3.69 45.93 23.94
CA GLY A 25 -3.74 44.48 24.08
C GLY A 25 -2.55 43.88 23.36
N CYS A 26 -1.68 43.17 24.09
CA CYS A 26 -0.57 42.41 23.52
C CYS A 26 -1.14 41.17 22.81
N ASP A 27 -1.39 41.25 21.51
CA ASP A 27 -1.74 40.06 20.73
C ASP A 27 -0.59 39.05 20.82
N PRO A 28 -0.86 37.79 21.22
CA PRO A 28 0.19 36.78 21.34
C PRO A 28 0.84 36.52 19.97
N PRO A 29 2.17 36.25 19.92
CA PRO A 29 2.85 35.99 18.67
C PRO A 29 2.21 34.79 17.97
N ARG A 30 1.68 35.02 16.77
CA ARG A 30 1.07 33.98 15.93
C ARG A 30 2.14 33.34 15.06
N ALA A 31 2.26 32.02 15.11
CA ALA A 31 3.11 31.27 14.21
C ALA A 31 2.24 30.68 13.08
N ALA A 32 2.62 30.92 11.83
CA ALA A 32 1.94 30.34 10.66
C ALA A 32 2.57 28.99 10.28
N CYS A 33 1.75 28.00 9.93
CA CYS A 33 2.25 26.75 9.38
C CYS A 33 2.66 26.91 7.91
N ASN A 34 3.91 26.61 7.58
CA ASN A 34 4.44 26.73 6.21
C ASN A 34 3.85 25.73 5.20
N TYR A 35 3.01 24.79 5.62
CA TYR A 35 2.41 23.78 4.74
C TYR A 35 0.93 24.02 4.47
N CYS A 36 0.18 24.56 5.42
CA CYS A 36 -1.26 24.83 5.26
C CYS A 36 -1.66 26.31 5.44
N GLY A 37 -0.78 27.17 5.94
CA GLY A 37 -1.00 28.61 6.06
C GLY A 37 -1.83 29.04 7.28
N GLU A 38 -2.18 28.13 8.19
CA GLU A 38 -2.97 28.45 9.38
C GLU A 38 -2.14 29.12 10.48
N ASP A 39 -2.73 30.10 11.18
CA ASP A 39 -2.09 30.92 12.21
C ASP A 39 -2.40 30.43 13.64
N TYR A 40 -1.37 30.06 14.39
CA TYR A 40 -1.48 29.53 15.75
C TYR A 40 -0.97 30.53 16.79
N ALA A 41 -1.78 30.84 17.79
CA ALA A 41 -1.39 31.68 18.92
C ALA A 41 -1.21 30.84 20.18
N ALA A 42 -0.19 31.16 20.98
CA ALA A 42 -0.01 30.55 22.30
C ALA A 42 -0.76 31.37 23.36
N ASP A 43 -1.99 30.97 23.70
CA ASP A 43 -2.72 31.58 24.82
C ASP A 43 -2.14 31.12 26.16
N ARG A 44 -1.65 32.09 26.95
CA ARG A 44 -1.01 31.84 28.27
C ARG A 44 -1.98 31.86 29.44
N HIS A 45 -3.29 31.94 29.23
CA HIS A 45 -4.26 32.01 30.32
C HIS A 45 -5.42 31.02 30.11
N ASN A 46 -5.22 29.76 30.50
CA ASN A 46 -6.21 29.05 31.32
C ASN A 46 -5.60 27.77 31.92
N ASN A 47 -5.56 27.68 33.24
CA ASN A 47 -5.01 26.53 33.97
C ASN A 47 -6.08 25.97 34.93
N ASP A 48 -7.35 25.94 34.50
CA ASP A 48 -8.47 25.51 35.33
C ASP A 48 -9.10 24.19 34.87
N PHE A 49 -9.09 23.27 35.82
CA PHE A 49 -9.61 21.91 35.81
C PHE A 49 -11.15 21.95 35.91
N ALA A 50 -11.84 22.15 34.79
CA ALA A 50 -13.29 22.02 34.70
C ALA A 50 -13.67 20.88 33.74
N LYS A 51 -14.09 19.74 34.32
CA LYS A 51 -14.73 18.65 33.60
C LYS A 51 -16.00 19.16 32.93
N SER A 52 -15.99 19.24 31.61
CA SER A 52 -17.20 19.13 30.79
C SER A 52 -17.03 17.91 29.89
N GLU A 53 -18.01 17.01 29.93
CA GLU A 53 -18.08 15.83 29.10
C GLU A 53 -18.29 16.26 27.64
N THR A 54 -17.22 16.34 26.88
CA THR A 54 -17.26 16.31 25.41
C THR A 54 -16.05 15.51 24.93
N GLU A 55 -16.29 14.76 23.86
CA GLU A 55 -15.42 13.79 23.24
C GLU A 55 -13.96 14.28 23.17
N ASN A 56 -13.06 13.52 23.77
CA ASN A 56 -11.61 13.74 23.67
C ASN A 56 -11.14 13.42 22.24
N ASP A 57 -11.48 14.29 21.30
CA ASP A 57 -10.81 14.43 20.00
C ASP A 57 -9.51 15.22 20.19
N ILE A 58 -8.57 14.62 20.93
CA ILE A 58 -7.16 14.93 20.71
C ILE A 58 -6.83 14.26 19.38
N ALA A 59 -6.84 15.03 18.30
CA ALA A 59 -6.46 14.61 16.96
C ALA A 59 -4.94 14.31 16.86
N PHE A 60 -4.47 13.34 17.63
CA PHE A 60 -3.32 12.52 17.28
C PHE A 60 -3.76 11.74 16.05
N GLY A 61 -3.29 12.14 14.86
CA GLY A 61 -3.73 11.60 13.58
C GLY A 61 -3.94 10.09 13.65
N LYS A 62 -5.17 9.64 13.33
CA LYS A 62 -5.55 8.23 13.35
C LYS A 62 -4.46 7.40 12.67
N MET A 63 -3.61 6.73 13.46
CA MET A 63 -2.61 5.82 12.93
C MET A 63 -3.34 4.75 12.13
N LYS A 64 -3.06 4.65 10.83
CA LYS A 64 -3.66 3.63 9.99
C LYS A 64 -3.32 2.25 10.57
N LYS A 65 -4.34 1.44 10.82
CA LYS A 65 -4.16 0.07 11.29
C LYS A 65 -3.40 -0.71 10.21
N LEU A 66 -2.36 -1.44 10.63
CA LEU A 66 -1.62 -2.32 9.73
C LEU A 66 -2.53 -3.46 9.28
N ASP A 67 -2.78 -3.55 7.97
CA ASP A 67 -3.50 -4.66 7.36
C ASP A 67 -2.51 -5.77 6.95
N ILE A 68 -2.21 -6.65 7.91
CA ILE A 68 -1.29 -7.77 7.71
C ILE A 68 -1.83 -8.74 6.65
N GLU A 69 -3.14 -8.94 6.58
CA GLU A 69 -3.75 -9.86 5.62
C GLU A 69 -3.63 -9.32 4.19
N GLY A 70 -3.91 -8.03 4.00
CA GLY A 70 -3.72 -7.34 2.72
C GLY A 70 -2.27 -7.39 2.23
N ILE A 71 -1.29 -7.18 3.12
CA ILE A 71 0.14 -7.29 2.79
C ILE A 71 0.49 -8.72 2.37
N ARG A 72 0.07 -9.74 3.14
CA ARG A 72 0.32 -11.14 2.82
C ARG A 72 -0.30 -11.56 1.49
N LYS A 73 -1.53 -11.13 1.23
CA LYS A 73 -2.23 -11.40 -0.04
C LYS A 73 -1.49 -10.76 -1.22
N SER A 74 -0.98 -9.54 -1.04
CA SER A 74 -0.20 -8.83 -2.06
C SER A 74 1.15 -9.50 -2.32
N LEU A 75 1.84 -9.93 -1.25
CA LEU A 75 3.08 -10.70 -1.36
C LEU A 75 2.88 -12.02 -2.11
N ALA A 76 1.82 -12.77 -1.79
CA ALA A 76 1.50 -14.01 -2.49
C ALA A 76 1.18 -13.75 -3.98
N LYS A 77 0.47 -12.67 -4.30
CA LYS A 77 0.23 -12.26 -5.70
C LYS A 77 1.52 -11.93 -6.44
N MET A 78 2.43 -11.18 -5.81
CA MET A 78 3.74 -10.85 -6.40
C MET A 78 4.51 -12.12 -6.73
N VAL A 79 4.60 -13.06 -5.77
CA VAL A 79 5.26 -14.36 -5.99
C VAL A 79 4.66 -15.13 -7.18
N LEU A 80 3.32 -15.10 -7.34
CA LEU A 80 2.64 -15.79 -8.43
C LEU A 80 2.79 -15.09 -9.79
N LEU A 81 2.71 -13.75 -9.82
CA LEU A 81 2.78 -12.95 -11.04
C LEU A 81 4.20 -12.91 -11.62
N ASP A 82 5.18 -12.79 -10.74
CA ASP A 82 6.59 -12.66 -11.10
C ASP A 82 7.30 -14.03 -11.13
N GLU A 83 6.55 -15.12 -10.92
CA GLU A 83 7.03 -16.52 -10.90
C GLU A 83 8.25 -16.74 -9.98
N LEU A 84 8.26 -16.06 -8.83
CA LEU A 84 9.41 -16.06 -7.93
C LEU A 84 9.46 -17.35 -7.08
N PRO A 85 10.66 -17.86 -6.78
CA PRO A 85 10.80 -18.94 -5.80
C PRO A 85 10.24 -18.52 -4.45
N PHE A 86 9.49 -19.39 -3.77
CA PHE A 86 8.97 -19.09 -2.41
C PHE A 86 10.08 -18.73 -1.41
N LYS A 87 11.30 -19.23 -1.63
CA LYS A 87 12.48 -18.93 -0.80
C LYS A 87 12.92 -17.46 -0.89
N MET A 88 12.49 -16.71 -1.91
CA MET A 88 12.85 -15.30 -2.11
C MET A 88 12.59 -14.45 -0.85
N VAL A 89 11.48 -14.72 -0.13
CA VAL A 89 11.11 -13.99 1.10
C VAL A 89 12.04 -14.23 2.29
N GLU A 90 12.91 -15.24 2.20
CA GLU A 90 13.92 -15.54 3.21
C GLU A 90 15.26 -14.83 2.92
N GLY A 91 15.40 -14.18 1.75
CA GLY A 91 16.59 -13.43 1.39
C GLY A 91 16.78 -12.20 2.28
N GLU A 92 18.03 -11.95 2.69
CA GLU A 92 18.39 -10.83 3.57
C GLU A 92 18.00 -9.47 2.96
N GLY A 93 18.26 -9.28 1.66
CA GLY A 93 17.89 -8.05 0.94
C GLY A 93 16.38 -7.78 0.95
N PHE A 94 15.55 -8.80 0.70
CA PHE A 94 14.10 -8.64 0.74
C PHE A 94 13.58 -8.33 2.14
N ARG A 95 14.18 -8.94 3.17
CA ARG A 95 13.82 -8.67 4.57
C ARG A 95 14.23 -7.27 4.99
N ALA A 96 15.43 -6.82 4.64
CA ALA A 96 15.90 -5.47 4.89
C ALA A 96 15.00 -4.44 4.20
N TYR A 97 14.69 -4.66 2.92
CA TYR A 97 13.73 -3.85 2.17
C TYR A 97 12.36 -3.77 2.85
N SER A 98 11.80 -4.93 3.24
CA SER A 98 10.47 -4.99 3.87
C SER A 98 10.43 -4.28 5.22
N GLN A 99 11.52 -4.35 6.01
CA GLN A 99 11.64 -3.66 7.29
C GLN A 99 11.71 -2.14 7.14
N VAL A 100 12.33 -1.63 6.08
CA VAL A 100 12.32 -0.20 5.77
C VAL A 100 10.93 0.27 5.33
N LEU A 101 10.21 -0.55 4.56
CA LEU A 101 8.86 -0.21 4.11
C LEU A 101 7.84 -0.18 5.25
N GLU A 102 7.82 -1.22 6.08
CA GLU A 102 6.87 -1.34 7.18
C GLU A 102 7.53 -2.12 8.33
N PRO A 103 8.15 -1.41 9.30
CA PRO A 103 8.86 -2.04 10.42
C PRO A 103 7.99 -2.94 11.29
N ARG A 104 6.66 -2.71 11.30
CA ARG A 104 5.71 -3.50 12.08
C ARG A 104 5.34 -4.80 11.40
N PHE A 105 5.71 -4.98 10.12
CA PHE A 105 5.43 -6.19 9.36
C PHE A 105 6.59 -7.18 9.46
N VAL A 106 6.29 -8.36 10.00
CA VAL A 106 7.24 -9.47 10.01
C VAL A 106 7.03 -10.30 8.75
N VAL A 107 8.07 -10.40 7.93
CA VAL A 107 8.06 -11.18 6.69
C VAL A 107 7.74 -12.65 6.99
N SER A 108 6.74 -13.17 6.29
CA SER A 108 6.30 -14.56 6.44
C SER A 108 7.33 -15.55 5.90
N SER A 109 7.37 -16.77 6.48
CA SER A 109 8.23 -17.84 5.98
C SER A 109 7.80 -18.32 4.60
N ARG A 110 8.72 -18.96 3.85
CA ARG A 110 8.41 -19.54 2.53
C ARG A 110 7.22 -20.50 2.57
N ILE A 111 7.05 -21.24 3.66
CA ILE A 111 5.97 -22.21 3.84
C ILE A 111 4.63 -21.47 3.97
N THR A 112 4.60 -20.39 4.74
CA THR A 112 3.39 -19.58 4.90
C THR A 112 3.00 -18.90 3.59
N VAL A 113 3.98 -18.36 2.85
CA VAL A 113 3.73 -17.77 1.52
C VAL A 113 3.20 -18.81 0.55
N ALA A 114 3.76 -20.03 0.54
CA ALA A 114 3.24 -21.13 -0.28
C ALA A 114 1.79 -21.49 0.06
N ARG A 115 1.43 -21.52 1.35
CA ARG A 115 0.03 -21.72 1.78
C ARG A 115 -0.89 -20.58 1.32
N ASP A 116 -0.42 -19.35 1.39
CA ASP A 116 -1.21 -18.19 0.94
C ASP A 116 -1.42 -18.21 -0.59
N CYS A 117 -0.40 -18.61 -1.36
CA CYS A 117 -0.54 -18.87 -2.80
C CYS A 117 -1.57 -19.98 -3.07
N MET A 118 -1.54 -21.06 -2.28
CA MET A 118 -2.50 -22.16 -2.41
C MET A 118 -3.94 -21.71 -2.12
N LYS A 119 -4.15 -20.82 -1.15
CA LYS A 119 -5.48 -20.24 -0.87
C LYS A 119 -5.99 -19.45 -2.07
N LEU A 120 -5.16 -18.58 -2.65
CA LEU A 120 -5.50 -17.83 -3.87
C LEU A 120 -5.88 -18.76 -5.01
N TYR A 121 -5.11 -19.84 -5.21
CA TYR A 121 -5.43 -20.85 -6.21
C TYR A 121 -6.79 -21.52 -5.97
N VAL A 122 -7.12 -21.89 -4.73
CA VAL A 122 -8.41 -22.52 -4.40
C VAL A 122 -9.58 -21.57 -4.66
N GLU A 123 -9.42 -20.30 -4.31
CA GLU A 123 -10.40 -19.24 -4.60
C GLU A 123 -10.62 -19.09 -6.10
N GLU A 124 -9.54 -18.96 -6.87
CA GLU A 124 -9.58 -18.78 -8.32
C GLU A 124 -10.15 -20.02 -9.03
N LYS A 125 -9.78 -21.22 -8.58
CA LYS A 125 -10.35 -22.48 -9.07
C LYS A 125 -11.86 -22.53 -8.90
N LYS A 126 -12.37 -22.06 -7.75
CA LYS A 126 -13.82 -22.00 -7.49
C LYS A 126 -14.50 -20.98 -8.42
N ALA A 127 -13.88 -19.82 -8.63
CA ALA A 127 -14.36 -18.80 -9.55
C ALA A 127 -14.39 -19.32 -11.00
N LEU A 128 -13.30 -19.92 -11.47
CA LEU A 128 -13.19 -20.52 -12.79
C LEU A 128 -14.21 -21.64 -12.99
N LYS A 129 -14.41 -22.52 -12.00
CA LYS A 129 -15.44 -23.55 -12.08
C LYS A 129 -16.84 -22.96 -12.24
N LYS A 130 -17.16 -21.85 -11.55
CA LYS A 130 -18.43 -21.14 -11.72
C LYS A 130 -18.55 -20.54 -13.11
N LEU A 131 -17.49 -19.91 -13.60
CA LEU A 131 -17.43 -19.31 -14.93
C LEU A 131 -17.69 -20.34 -16.04
N LEU A 132 -17.01 -21.49 -15.98
CA LEU A 132 -17.08 -22.50 -17.04
C LEU A 132 -18.45 -23.21 -17.13
N LYS A 133 -19.31 -23.13 -16.11
CA LYS A 133 -20.64 -23.76 -16.13
C LYS A 133 -21.56 -23.23 -17.24
N SER A 134 -21.40 -21.97 -17.61
CA SER A 134 -22.22 -21.32 -18.64
C SER A 134 -21.52 -21.24 -20.00
N GLN A 135 -20.33 -21.84 -20.14
CA GLN A 135 -19.50 -21.69 -21.33
C GLN A 135 -19.50 -22.98 -22.16
N ARG A 136 -19.34 -22.82 -23.49
CA ARG A 136 -19.01 -23.93 -24.38
C ARG A 136 -17.49 -24.12 -24.38
N VAL A 137 -17.03 -25.21 -23.79
CA VAL A 137 -15.61 -25.45 -23.53
C VAL A 137 -15.07 -26.55 -24.44
N CYS A 138 -13.91 -26.30 -25.05
CA CYS A 138 -13.08 -27.31 -25.70
C CYS A 138 -11.93 -27.69 -24.78
N LEU A 139 -11.63 -28.98 -24.65
CA LEU A 139 -10.52 -29.48 -23.84
C LEU A 139 -9.41 -29.99 -24.74
N THR A 140 -8.18 -29.66 -24.40
CA THR A 140 -6.99 -30.23 -25.02
C THR A 140 -6.08 -30.82 -23.96
N THR A 141 -5.53 -31.98 -24.24
CA THR A 141 -4.48 -32.60 -23.43
C THR A 141 -3.16 -32.54 -24.17
N ASP A 142 -2.13 -32.06 -23.51
CA ASP A 142 -0.75 -32.14 -23.97
C ASP A 142 0.01 -33.12 -23.06
N THR A 143 0.84 -33.97 -23.64
CA THR A 143 1.59 -35.01 -22.92
C THR A 143 3.03 -35.04 -23.36
N TRP A 144 3.96 -35.09 -22.40
CA TRP A 144 5.38 -35.18 -22.69
C TRP A 144 6.11 -36.01 -21.65
N THR A 145 7.25 -36.57 -22.05
CA THR A 145 8.17 -37.29 -21.16
C THR A 145 9.35 -36.38 -20.83
N SER A 146 9.61 -36.18 -19.55
CA SER A 146 10.79 -35.42 -19.10
C SER A 146 12.08 -36.23 -19.23
N ILE A 147 13.21 -35.54 -19.12
CA ILE A 147 14.55 -36.15 -19.05
C ILE A 147 14.73 -37.15 -17.89
N GLN A 148 13.87 -37.07 -16.88
CA GLN A 148 13.85 -37.99 -15.73
C GLN A 148 12.95 -39.21 -15.97
N ASN A 149 12.51 -39.43 -17.21
CA ASN A 149 11.53 -40.47 -17.60
C ASN A 149 10.18 -40.37 -16.87
N LEU A 150 9.84 -39.19 -16.36
CA LEU A 150 8.50 -38.91 -15.82
C LEU A 150 7.60 -38.42 -16.95
N ASN A 151 6.41 -39.03 -17.08
CA ASN A 151 5.39 -38.62 -18.03
C ASN A 151 4.48 -37.58 -17.39
N TYR A 152 4.27 -36.48 -18.09
CA TYR A 152 3.41 -35.39 -17.67
C TYR A 152 2.23 -35.26 -18.62
N MET A 153 1.11 -34.79 -18.09
CA MET A 153 -0.07 -34.40 -18.85
C MET A 153 -0.55 -33.04 -18.35
N CYS A 154 -0.79 -32.13 -19.29
CA CYS A 154 -1.43 -30.85 -19.05
C CYS A 154 -2.84 -30.89 -19.65
N LEU A 155 -3.85 -30.66 -18.83
CA LEU A 155 -5.22 -30.46 -19.29
C LEU A 155 -5.50 -28.97 -19.38
N THR A 156 -5.83 -28.51 -20.59
CA THR A 156 -6.17 -27.11 -20.85
C THR A 156 -7.60 -26.99 -21.35
N ALA A 157 -8.32 -25.99 -20.85
CA ALA A 157 -9.63 -25.58 -21.34
C ALA A 157 -9.51 -24.33 -22.21
N HIS A 158 -10.26 -24.33 -23.31
CA HIS A 158 -10.41 -23.23 -24.24
C HIS A 158 -11.88 -22.90 -24.43
N TRP A 159 -12.22 -21.61 -24.46
CA TRP A 159 -13.59 -21.15 -24.74
C TRP A 159 -13.55 -19.75 -25.36
N ILE A 160 -14.65 -19.33 -25.99
CA ILE A 160 -14.82 -17.95 -26.48
C ILE A 160 -15.70 -17.22 -25.47
N ASP A 161 -15.26 -16.05 -24.99
CA ASP A 161 -16.03 -15.23 -24.06
C ASP A 161 -17.05 -14.31 -24.76
N ASP A 162 -17.84 -13.59 -23.96
CA ASP A 162 -18.89 -12.67 -24.45
C ASP A 162 -18.33 -11.50 -25.28
N SER A 163 -17.03 -11.21 -25.15
CA SER A 163 -16.32 -10.20 -25.95
C SER A 163 -15.68 -10.78 -27.22
N TRP A 164 -16.06 -12.01 -27.58
CA TRP A 164 -15.54 -12.76 -28.72
C TRP A 164 -14.01 -12.99 -28.66
N LYS A 165 -13.46 -13.11 -27.44
CA LYS A 165 -12.05 -13.40 -27.23
C LYS A 165 -11.84 -14.86 -26.86
N LEU A 166 -10.86 -15.49 -27.49
CA LEU A 166 -10.41 -16.81 -27.13
C LEU A 166 -9.72 -16.76 -25.76
N GLN A 167 -10.28 -17.50 -24.81
CA GLN A 167 -9.73 -17.69 -23.48
C GLN A 167 -9.10 -19.08 -23.38
N LYS A 168 -7.97 -19.16 -22.69
CA LYS A 168 -7.22 -20.40 -22.40
C LYS A 168 -6.88 -20.47 -20.92
N ARG A 169 -7.16 -21.59 -20.26
CA ARG A 169 -6.73 -21.84 -18.87
C ARG A 169 -6.28 -23.28 -18.67
N ILE A 170 -5.16 -23.46 -17.98
CA ILE A 170 -4.70 -24.78 -17.54
C ILE A 170 -5.59 -25.20 -16.36
N LEU A 171 -6.25 -26.35 -16.49
CA LEU A 171 -7.12 -26.91 -15.46
C LEU A 171 -6.37 -27.84 -14.51
N ASN A 172 -5.42 -28.60 -15.07
CA ASN A 172 -4.65 -29.56 -14.30
C ASN A 172 -3.29 -29.82 -14.95
N PHE A 173 -2.31 -30.12 -14.12
CA PHE A 173 -0.97 -30.53 -14.52
C PHE A 173 -0.59 -31.71 -13.65
N LEU A 174 -0.45 -32.89 -14.26
CA LEU A 174 -0.36 -34.16 -13.53
C LEU A 174 0.78 -35.03 -14.05
N VAL A 175 1.42 -35.74 -13.12
CA VAL A 175 2.41 -36.76 -13.42
C VAL A 175 1.67 -38.08 -13.63
N LEU A 176 1.80 -38.65 -14.83
CA LEU A 176 1.26 -39.95 -15.18
C LEU A 176 2.20 -41.05 -14.68
N ARG A 177 1.65 -41.97 -13.88
CA ARG A 177 2.33 -43.21 -13.49
C ARG A 177 1.92 -44.30 -14.48
N ILE A 178 2.84 -44.74 -15.31
CA ILE A 178 2.61 -45.91 -16.16
C ILE A 178 2.87 -47.15 -15.31
N THR A 179 1.80 -47.80 -14.85
CA THR A 179 1.90 -49.16 -14.30
C THR A 179 2.05 -50.10 -15.48
N LYS A 180 3.19 -50.80 -15.58
CA LYS A 180 3.30 -51.93 -16.50
C LYS A 180 2.30 -52.99 -16.04
N GLU A 181 1.46 -53.47 -16.95
CA GLU A 181 0.66 -54.67 -16.69
C GLU A 181 1.60 -55.82 -16.30
N PRO A 182 1.30 -56.58 -15.25
CA PRO A 182 2.04 -57.80 -14.97
C PRO A 182 1.80 -58.77 -16.13
N GLN A 183 2.90 -59.12 -16.81
CA GLN A 183 2.95 -60.20 -17.80
C GLN A 183 2.81 -61.55 -17.10
#